data_AF-X8JFG2-F1
#
_entry.id   AF-X8JFG2-F1
#
_cell.length_a   1.000
_cell.length_b   1.000
_cell.length_c   1.000
_cell.angle_alpha   90.00
_cell.angle_beta   90.00
_cell.angle_gamma   90.00
#
_symmetry.space_group_name_H-M   'P 1'
#
loop_
_entity.id
_entity.type
_entity.pdbx_description
1 polymer ?
#
loop_
_entity_poly.entity_id
_entity_poly.type
_entity_poly.pdbx_seq_one_letter_code
_entity_poly.pdbx_strand_id
1 'polypeptide(L)'
;MIDADYAGASQAEGQTRHWLVNGVKATGTSAPWTLDTNAGTNITAYGGPFPAEGSGAHRYMLLVLAQPSSFSAPATPAANSPIEKFDFEAYVKSAGLGNIVAGTYITVEQGTSTVSAEATSSVDTATLSVPSSAASGSGSGSATGSRTGSATASSTAPAASGTNSASGRVVEWGMLGAAVLLGAIAL
;
A
#
# COMPACT_ATOMS: atom_id res chain seq x y z
N MET A 1 13.35 -2.83 -0.70
CA MET A 1 12.44 -1.79 -0.18
C MET A 1 12.85 -1.45 1.24
N ILE A 2 13.11 -0.17 1.48
CA ILE A 2 13.53 0.35 2.77
C ILE A 2 12.57 1.47 3.19
N ASP A 3 12.24 1.54 4.47
CA ASP A 3 11.46 2.61 5.07
C ASP A 3 12.40 3.51 5.87
N ALA A 4 12.52 4.76 5.42
CA ALA A 4 13.31 5.79 6.09
C ALA A 4 12.48 6.64 7.07
N ASP A 5 11.29 6.16 7.46
CA ASP A 5 10.42 6.80 8.43
C ASP A 5 9.91 8.17 7.92
N TYR A 6 9.29 8.96 8.80
CA TYR A 6 8.81 10.30 8.48
C TYR A 6 9.94 11.28 8.14
N ALA A 7 9.59 12.39 7.48
CA ALA A 7 10.55 13.42 7.12
C ALA A 7 11.19 14.05 8.37
N GLY A 8 12.52 13.97 8.48
CA GLY A 8 13.27 14.49 9.64
C GLY A 8 13.47 13.47 10.77
N ALA A 9 13.00 12.24 10.63
CA ALA A 9 13.32 11.16 11.55
C ALA A 9 14.84 10.92 11.65
N SER A 10 15.28 10.46 12.82
CA SER A 10 16.67 10.05 13.01
C SER A 10 16.91 8.69 12.37
N GLN A 11 17.99 8.58 11.58
CA GLN A 11 18.42 7.31 10.98
C GLN A 11 19.53 6.61 11.78
N ALA A 12 19.78 7.01 13.02
CA ALA A 12 20.87 6.45 13.84
C ALA A 12 20.72 4.94 14.09
N GLU A 13 19.48 4.42 14.11
CA GLU A 13 19.17 2.99 14.27
C GLU A 13 19.04 2.26 12.92
N GLY A 14 19.32 2.93 11.80
CA GLY A 14 19.13 2.41 10.45
C GLY A 14 17.73 2.66 9.89
N GLN A 15 17.42 1.97 8.78
CA GLN A 15 16.14 2.00 8.09
C GLN A 15 15.41 0.66 8.29
N THR A 16 14.08 0.65 8.25
CA THR A 16 13.33 -0.61 8.32
C THR A 16 13.34 -1.30 6.96
N ARG A 17 13.79 -2.55 6.90
CA ARG A 17 13.88 -3.34 5.66
C ARG A 17 12.56 -4.08 5.40
N HIS A 18 11.78 -3.62 4.43
CA HIS A 18 10.50 -4.24 4.05
C HIS A 18 10.63 -5.34 2.99
N TRP A 19 11.69 -5.31 2.21
CA TRP A 19 11.93 -6.31 1.16
C TRP A 19 13.40 -6.28 0.72
N LEU A 20 14.05 -7.43 0.61
CA LEU A 20 15.40 -7.54 0.08
C LEU A 20 15.58 -8.88 -0.62
N VAL A 21 15.98 -8.81 -1.89
CA VAL A 21 16.28 -9.98 -2.72
C VAL A 21 17.61 -9.73 -3.43
N ASN A 22 18.55 -10.67 -3.27
CA ASN A 22 19.84 -10.62 -3.96
C ASN A 22 19.80 -11.45 -5.23
N GLY A 23 20.57 -11.05 -6.24
CA GLY A 23 20.70 -11.85 -7.47
C GLY A 23 19.46 -11.83 -8.37
N VAL A 24 18.60 -10.82 -8.25
CA VAL A 24 17.51 -10.56 -9.20
C VAL A 24 18.03 -10.41 -10.64
N LYS A 25 17.18 -10.68 -11.63
CA LYS A 25 17.56 -10.61 -13.05
C LYS A 25 16.60 -9.71 -13.82
N ALA A 26 17.13 -8.76 -14.57
CA ALA A 26 16.34 -8.03 -15.54
C ALA A 26 16.08 -8.95 -16.75
N THR A 27 14.84 -8.96 -17.21
CA THR A 27 14.34 -9.72 -18.35
C THR A 27 13.75 -8.77 -19.39
N GLY A 28 13.81 -9.17 -20.65
CA GLY A 28 13.47 -8.34 -21.80
C GLY A 28 14.66 -8.13 -22.74
N THR A 29 14.38 -7.74 -23.98
CA THR A 29 15.39 -7.39 -24.99
C THR A 29 15.51 -5.89 -25.22
N SER A 30 14.52 -5.11 -24.76
CA SER A 30 14.47 -3.66 -24.80
C SER A 30 13.56 -3.14 -23.68
N ALA A 31 13.64 -1.86 -23.35
CA ALA A 31 12.78 -1.25 -22.35
C ALA A 31 11.30 -1.29 -22.78
N PRO A 32 10.33 -1.46 -21.84
CA PRO A 32 10.55 -1.61 -20.39
C PRO A 32 11.06 -3.00 -20.00
N TRP A 33 11.98 -3.03 -19.03
CA TRP A 33 12.54 -4.26 -18.47
C TRP A 33 11.66 -4.77 -17.32
N THR A 34 11.58 -6.09 -17.18
CA THR A 34 10.91 -6.73 -16.04
C THR A 34 11.96 -7.33 -15.11
N LEU A 35 11.86 -7.05 -13.81
CA LEU A 35 12.75 -7.63 -12.81
C LEU A 35 12.18 -8.97 -12.31
N ASP A 36 12.84 -10.08 -12.64
CA ASP A 36 12.54 -11.38 -12.06
C ASP A 36 13.20 -11.50 -10.68
N THR A 37 12.35 -11.46 -9.65
CA THR A 37 12.76 -11.59 -8.25
C THR A 37 12.75 -13.03 -7.77
N ASN A 38 12.14 -13.96 -8.51
CA ASN A 38 12.12 -15.39 -8.14
C ASN A 38 13.44 -16.09 -8.48
N ALA A 39 14.20 -15.55 -9.44
CA ALA A 39 15.56 -16.00 -9.75
C ALA A 39 16.59 -15.66 -8.66
N GLY A 40 16.25 -14.79 -7.71
CA GLY A 40 17.14 -14.32 -6.66
C GLY A 40 17.02 -15.07 -5.34
N THR A 41 17.98 -14.85 -4.44
CA THR A 41 17.89 -15.30 -3.04
C THR A 41 17.11 -14.29 -2.23
N ASN A 42 15.97 -14.73 -1.68
CA ASN A 42 15.16 -13.92 -0.79
C ASN A 42 15.86 -13.76 0.57
N ILE A 43 16.22 -12.53 0.92
CA ILE A 43 16.81 -12.19 2.22
C ILE A 43 15.71 -11.79 3.20
N THR A 44 14.78 -10.95 2.75
CA THR A 44 13.58 -10.60 3.50
C THR A 44 12.43 -10.56 2.53
N ALA A 45 11.42 -11.39 2.77
CA ALA A 45 10.21 -11.43 1.97
C ALA A 45 9.50 -10.06 2.02
N TYR A 46 8.77 -9.73 0.95
CA TYR A 46 8.03 -8.49 0.89
C TYR A 46 6.97 -8.44 2.00
N GLY A 47 7.00 -7.40 2.82
CA GLY A 47 5.85 -6.98 3.61
C GLY A 47 5.51 -5.53 3.32
N GLY A 48 4.21 -5.29 3.13
CA GLY A 48 3.70 -3.98 2.73
C GLY A 48 3.99 -2.88 3.75
N PRO A 49 3.79 -1.61 3.34
CA PRO A 49 3.78 -0.48 4.25
C PRO A 49 2.79 -0.68 5.40
N PHE A 50 3.25 -0.42 6.62
CA PHE A 50 2.39 -0.41 7.81
C PHE A 50 2.98 0.54 8.85
N PRO A 51 3.01 1.86 8.55
CA PRO A 51 3.51 2.84 9.50
C PRO A 51 2.64 2.85 10.76
N ALA A 52 3.22 3.24 11.89
CA ALA A 52 2.45 3.38 13.13
C ALA A 52 1.40 4.48 12.95
N GLU A 53 0.21 4.29 13.56
CA GLU A 53 -0.82 5.33 13.51
C GLU A 53 -0.30 6.62 14.17
N GLY A 54 -0.44 7.75 13.49
CA GLY A 54 -0.01 9.05 13.98
C GLY A 54 1.50 9.29 13.97
N SER A 55 2.35 8.38 13.48
CA SER A 55 3.78 8.66 13.26
C SER A 55 4.03 9.58 12.06
N GLY A 56 2.99 9.88 11.29
CA GLY A 56 3.06 10.70 10.09
C GLY A 56 3.36 9.88 8.83
N ALA A 57 3.72 10.58 7.77
CA ALA A 57 3.92 10.00 6.46
C ALA A 57 5.34 9.40 6.29
N HIS A 58 5.43 8.08 6.20
CA HIS A 58 6.68 7.32 6.01
C HIS A 58 7.05 7.21 4.52
N ARG A 59 8.36 7.20 4.22
CA ARG A 59 8.88 7.06 2.84
C ARG A 59 9.47 5.68 2.61
N TYR A 60 8.77 4.89 1.79
CA TYR A 60 9.19 3.57 1.37
C TYR A 60 9.87 3.62 0.01
N MET A 61 11.18 3.39 -0.01
CA MET A 61 12.01 3.44 -1.21
C MET A 61 12.21 2.03 -1.79
N LEU A 62 11.85 1.86 -3.06
CA LEU A 62 12.15 0.68 -3.85
C LEU A 62 13.37 0.99 -4.71
N LEU A 63 14.49 0.38 -4.37
CA LEU A 63 15.78 0.61 -5.02
C LEU A 63 16.26 -0.68 -5.69
N VAL A 64 16.81 -0.54 -6.90
CA VAL A 64 17.52 -1.60 -7.61
C VAL A 64 18.99 -1.15 -7.73
N LEU A 65 19.91 -1.97 -7.24
CA LEU A 65 21.33 -1.68 -7.25
C LEU A 65 22.06 -2.61 -8.24
N ALA A 66 23.09 -2.09 -8.90
CA ALA A 66 23.96 -2.91 -9.73
C ALA A 66 24.69 -3.94 -8.87
N GLN A 67 24.58 -5.21 -9.23
CA GLN A 67 25.27 -6.30 -8.55
C GLN A 67 26.47 -6.75 -9.41
N PRO A 68 27.73 -6.45 -9.00
CA PRO A 68 28.90 -6.88 -9.76
C PRO A 68 29.15 -8.39 -9.63
N SER A 69 30.03 -8.94 -10.47
CA SER A 69 30.45 -10.35 -10.39
C SER A 69 31.18 -10.70 -9.10
N SER A 70 31.79 -9.72 -8.43
CA SER A 70 32.44 -9.84 -7.13
C SER A 70 31.49 -9.73 -5.94
N PHE A 71 30.18 -9.62 -6.18
CA PHE A 71 29.19 -9.53 -5.10
C PHE A 71 29.29 -10.72 -4.16
N SER A 72 29.23 -10.43 -2.86
CA SER A 72 29.10 -11.43 -1.80
C SER A 72 28.05 -10.96 -0.82
N ALA A 73 27.00 -11.75 -0.60
CA ALA A 73 25.97 -11.40 0.36
C ALA A 73 26.55 -11.38 1.78
N PRO A 74 26.36 -10.30 2.56
CA PRO A 74 26.73 -10.27 3.97
C PRO A 74 26.00 -11.37 4.76
N ALA A 75 26.62 -11.86 5.85
CA ALA A 75 26.00 -12.87 6.71
C ALA A 75 24.74 -12.35 7.45
N THR A 76 24.66 -11.04 7.65
CA THR A 76 23.55 -10.36 8.31
C THR A 76 23.04 -9.21 7.43
N PRO A 77 21.72 -9.11 7.17
CA PRO A 77 20.69 -10.12 7.47
C PRO A 77 20.90 -11.44 6.72
N ALA A 78 20.54 -12.55 7.37
CA ALA A 78 20.58 -13.87 6.77
C ALA A 78 19.39 -14.08 5.82
N ALA A 79 19.44 -15.16 5.02
CA ALA A 79 18.31 -15.53 4.18
C ALA A 79 17.04 -15.77 5.02
N ASN A 80 15.90 -15.26 4.53
CA ASN A 80 14.60 -15.28 5.22
C ASN A 80 14.54 -14.54 6.57
N SER A 81 15.45 -13.59 6.83
CA SER A 81 15.33 -12.67 7.96
C SER A 81 14.00 -11.88 7.90
N PRO A 82 13.38 -11.61 9.06
CA PRO A 82 12.13 -10.85 9.14
C PRO A 82 12.33 -9.39 8.70
N ILE A 83 11.22 -8.65 8.65
CA ILE A 83 11.24 -7.19 8.51
C ILE A 83 11.74 -6.60 9.82
N GLU A 84 12.85 -5.87 9.74
CA GLU A 84 13.54 -5.30 10.88
C GLU A 84 14.41 -4.12 10.44
N LYS A 85 14.92 -3.37 11.41
CA LYS A 85 15.89 -2.32 11.14
C LYS A 85 17.23 -2.91 10.68
N PHE A 86 17.85 -2.26 9.70
CA PHE A 86 19.21 -2.53 9.31
C PHE A 86 19.89 -1.26 8.79
N ASP A 87 21.21 -1.30 8.75
CA ASP A 87 22.00 -0.27 8.10
C ASP A 87 22.11 -0.60 6.60
N PHE A 88 21.33 0.10 5.79
CA PHE A 88 21.35 -0.07 4.34
C PHE A 88 22.71 0.30 3.74
N GLU A 89 23.36 1.35 4.24
CA GLU A 89 24.64 1.80 3.72
C GLU A 89 25.75 0.78 4.03
N ALA A 90 25.77 0.25 5.26
CA ALA A 90 26.68 -0.83 5.63
C ALA A 90 26.43 -2.09 4.79
N TYR A 91 25.17 -2.43 4.50
CA TYR A 91 24.84 -3.54 3.61
C TYR A 91 25.40 -3.35 2.21
N VAL A 92 25.17 -2.17 1.61
CA VAL A 92 25.67 -1.83 0.26
C VAL A 92 27.20 -1.92 0.20
N LYS A 93 27.89 -1.34 1.20
CA LYS A 93 29.35 -1.34 1.26
C LYS A 93 29.92 -2.74 1.47
N SER A 94 29.40 -3.49 2.44
CA SER A 94 29.91 -4.84 2.77
C SER A 94 29.63 -5.86 1.66
N ALA A 95 28.51 -5.71 0.95
CA ALA A 95 28.15 -6.56 -0.17
C ALA A 95 28.91 -6.22 -1.48
N GLY A 96 29.61 -5.08 -1.51
CA GLY A 96 30.25 -4.55 -2.71
C GLY A 96 29.24 -4.19 -3.80
N LEU A 97 28.05 -3.71 -3.43
CA LEU A 97 27.03 -3.30 -4.40
C LEU A 97 27.45 -2.00 -5.09
N GLY A 98 27.09 -1.89 -6.37
CA GLY A 98 27.34 -0.70 -7.19
C GLY A 98 26.26 0.36 -7.05
N ASN A 99 26.21 1.24 -8.04
CA ASN A 99 25.25 2.36 -8.07
C ASN A 99 23.79 1.88 -8.10
N ILE A 100 22.88 2.73 -7.63
CA ILE A 100 21.45 2.57 -7.85
C ILE A 100 21.18 2.74 -9.36
N VAL A 101 20.59 1.73 -9.98
CA VAL A 101 20.27 1.70 -11.42
C VAL A 101 18.81 2.03 -11.71
N ALA A 102 17.94 1.84 -10.72
CA ALA A 102 16.54 2.27 -10.76
C ALA A 102 16.05 2.53 -9.34
N GLY A 103 15.12 3.46 -9.20
CA GLY A 103 14.54 3.82 -7.92
C GLY A 103 13.16 4.42 -8.08
N THR A 104 12.28 4.11 -7.14
CA THR A 104 11.04 4.83 -6.92
C THR A 104 10.73 4.84 -5.44
N TYR A 105 9.77 5.64 -5.01
CA TYR A 105 9.30 5.61 -3.64
C TYR A 105 7.80 5.85 -3.58
N ILE A 106 7.19 5.38 -2.50
CA ILE A 106 5.82 5.71 -2.13
C ILE A 106 5.83 6.29 -0.73
N THR A 107 4.88 7.18 -0.47
CA THR A 107 4.64 7.71 0.86
C THR A 107 3.36 7.12 1.40
N VAL A 108 3.39 6.58 2.61
CA VAL A 108 2.21 5.97 3.26
C VAL A 108 2.12 6.49 4.67
N GLU A 109 0.88 6.75 5.09
CA GLU A 109 0.53 7.22 6.43
C GLU A 109 -0.68 6.41 6.90
N GLN A 110 -0.74 6.15 8.20
CA GLN A 110 -1.91 5.57 8.85
C GLN A 110 -2.62 6.66 9.65
N GLY A 111 -3.90 6.87 9.32
CA GLY A 111 -4.76 7.87 9.98
C GLY A 111 -5.19 9.00 9.03
N THR A 112 -5.30 10.21 9.58
CA THR A 112 -5.62 11.41 8.79
C THR A 112 -4.39 11.85 8.03
N SER A 113 -4.50 12.02 6.72
CA SER A 113 -3.36 12.44 5.91
C SER A 113 -2.82 13.80 6.36
N THR A 114 -1.53 13.86 6.67
CA THR A 114 -0.80 15.09 6.99
C THR A 114 -0.25 15.79 5.74
N VAL A 115 -0.43 15.19 4.56
CA VAL A 115 -0.04 15.76 3.27
C VAL A 115 -1.25 16.33 2.54
N SER A 116 -1.10 17.55 2.00
CA SER A 116 -2.11 18.13 1.11
C SER A 116 -1.96 17.48 -0.26
N ALA A 117 -3.08 17.02 -0.84
CA ALA A 117 -3.09 16.65 -2.25
C ALA A 117 -2.92 17.93 -3.09
N GLU A 118 -2.06 17.86 -4.11
CA GLU A 118 -1.97 18.90 -5.12
C GLU A 118 -3.30 18.99 -5.87
N ALA A 119 -3.74 20.21 -6.18
CA ALA A 119 -4.99 20.42 -6.91
C ALA A 119 -4.88 19.80 -8.31
N THR A 120 -5.77 18.87 -8.65
CA THR A 120 -5.89 18.37 -10.01
C THR A 120 -6.81 19.30 -10.82
N SER A 121 -6.48 19.50 -12.10
CA SER A 121 -7.41 20.16 -13.02
C SER A 121 -8.53 19.19 -13.38
N SER A 122 -9.76 19.70 -13.57
CA SER A 122 -10.89 18.88 -14.03
C SER A 122 -10.61 18.30 -15.42
N VAL A 123 -11.00 17.04 -15.64
CA VAL A 123 -11.00 16.44 -16.99
C VAL A 123 -12.03 17.16 -17.85
N ASP A 124 -11.60 17.69 -19.00
CA ASP A 124 -12.52 18.25 -19.99
C ASP A 124 -13.27 17.11 -20.70
N THR A 125 -14.50 16.87 -20.25
CA THR A 125 -15.36 15.81 -20.80
C THR A 125 -15.79 16.09 -22.24
N ALA A 126 -15.62 17.31 -22.77
CA ALA A 126 -15.88 17.63 -24.17
C ALA A 126 -14.87 17.00 -25.13
N THR A 127 -13.69 16.63 -24.64
CA THR A 127 -12.66 15.93 -25.43
C THR A 127 -12.79 14.40 -25.40
N LEU A 128 -13.70 13.87 -24.57
CA LEU A 128 -13.99 12.45 -24.54
C LEU A 128 -14.95 12.11 -25.68
N SER A 129 -14.48 11.32 -26.64
CA SER A 129 -15.32 10.81 -27.73
C SER A 129 -16.52 10.06 -27.14
N VAL A 130 -17.74 10.53 -27.45
CA VAL A 130 -18.97 9.80 -27.13
C VAL A 130 -18.90 8.44 -27.87
N PRO A 131 -19.09 7.29 -27.20
CA PRO A 131 -19.16 6.03 -27.92
C PRO A 131 -20.31 6.13 -28.91
N SER A 132 -20.00 6.09 -30.20
CA SER A 132 -20.98 6.10 -31.26
C SER A 132 -21.85 4.87 -31.11
N SER A 133 -23.04 5.04 -30.52
CA SER A 133 -24.11 4.07 -30.67
C SER A 133 -24.46 4.13 -32.16
N ALA A 134 -23.93 3.18 -32.92
CA ALA A 134 -24.41 2.95 -34.27
C ALA A 134 -25.86 2.47 -34.15
N ALA A 135 -26.78 3.43 -34.18
CA ALA A 135 -28.19 3.15 -34.36
C ALA A 135 -28.39 2.61 -35.79
N SER A 136 -29.07 1.47 -35.90
CA SER A 136 -29.80 1.09 -37.10
C SER A 136 -31.05 0.34 -36.67
N GLY A 137 -32.20 0.97 -36.92
CA GLY A 137 -33.52 0.41 -36.63
C GLY A 137 -34.60 1.48 -36.62
N SER A 138 -34.94 1.98 -37.82
CA SER A 138 -36.02 2.94 -38.07
C SER A 138 -37.39 2.48 -37.54
N GLY A 139 -38.12 3.38 -36.90
CA GLY A 139 -39.55 3.23 -36.62
C GLY A 139 -40.22 4.61 -36.63
N SER A 140 -40.97 4.91 -37.70
CA SER A 140 -41.75 6.13 -37.82
C SER A 140 -42.94 6.12 -36.85
N GLY A 141 -43.22 7.25 -36.21
CA GLY A 141 -44.45 7.45 -35.45
C GLY A 141 -44.59 8.88 -34.97
N SER A 142 -45.13 9.76 -35.82
CA SER A 142 -45.60 11.09 -35.41
C SER A 142 -46.83 10.94 -34.50
N ALA A 143 -46.82 11.60 -33.33
CA ALA A 143 -48.06 12.02 -32.67
C ALA A 143 -47.80 13.21 -31.73
N THR A 144 -48.30 14.36 -32.16
CA THR A 144 -48.60 15.56 -31.38
C THR A 144 -49.52 15.23 -30.19
N GLY A 145 -49.29 15.85 -29.02
CA GLY A 145 -50.26 15.83 -27.92
C GLY A 145 -49.77 16.39 -26.59
N SER A 146 -49.96 17.69 -26.38
CA SER A 146 -49.89 18.34 -25.07
C SER A 146 -50.99 17.82 -24.13
N ARG A 147 -50.70 17.61 -22.83
CA ARG A 147 -51.69 17.75 -21.74
C ARG A 147 -51.09 17.80 -20.33
N THR A 148 -51.35 18.92 -19.66
CA THR A 148 -51.33 19.20 -18.23
C THR A 148 -52.23 18.25 -17.42
N GLY A 149 -51.86 17.92 -16.18
CA GLY A 149 -52.76 17.26 -15.21
C GLY A 149 -52.10 16.85 -13.89
N SER A 150 -52.40 17.61 -12.83
CA SER A 150 -52.07 17.41 -11.41
C SER A 150 -53.09 16.53 -10.67
N ALA A 151 -52.63 15.74 -9.66
CA ALA A 151 -53.27 15.39 -8.36
C ALA A 151 -52.56 14.13 -7.78
N THR A 152 -51.81 14.17 -6.67
CA THR A 152 -52.16 14.25 -5.22
C THR A 152 -52.84 13.01 -4.63
N ALA A 153 -52.16 12.33 -3.68
CA ALA A 153 -52.64 11.77 -2.40
C ALA A 153 -51.60 10.77 -1.82
N SER A 154 -50.79 11.14 -0.83
CA SER A 154 -50.98 10.96 0.63
C SER A 154 -50.66 9.55 1.18
N SER A 155 -49.59 9.44 1.97
CA SER A 155 -49.51 8.42 3.03
C SER A 155 -48.85 8.99 4.29
N THR A 156 -49.64 8.97 5.34
CA THR A 156 -49.38 9.40 6.72
C THR A 156 -48.63 8.29 7.47
N ALA A 157 -47.60 8.62 8.25
CA ALA A 157 -47.08 7.75 9.31
C ALA A 157 -47.96 7.90 10.57
N PRO A 158 -48.18 6.83 11.38
CA PRO A 158 -47.42 6.78 12.64
C PRO A 158 -47.11 5.38 13.24
N ALA A 159 -46.04 5.37 14.04
CA ALA A 159 -45.83 4.74 15.36
C ALA A 159 -45.98 3.21 15.64
N ALA A 160 -44.92 2.68 16.29
CA ALA A 160 -44.89 1.93 17.57
C ALA A 160 -44.63 0.40 17.60
N SER A 161 -43.45 0.07 18.18
CA SER A 161 -43.21 -0.82 19.35
C SER A 161 -43.01 -2.35 19.23
N GLY A 162 -41.85 -2.80 19.77
CA GLY A 162 -41.55 -4.12 20.38
C GLY A 162 -41.16 -5.25 19.39
N THR A 163 -40.18 -6.14 19.61
CA THR A 163 -39.59 -6.70 20.85
C THR A 163 -38.24 -7.41 20.53
N ASN A 164 -37.39 -7.50 21.55
CA ASN A 164 -36.06 -8.14 21.66
C ASN A 164 -35.86 -9.55 21.06
N SER A 165 -34.67 -9.85 20.52
CA SER A 165 -33.65 -10.73 21.18
C SER A 165 -32.62 -11.33 20.21
N ALA A 166 -31.34 -11.22 20.63
CA ALA A 166 -30.24 -12.21 20.54
C ALA A 166 -29.77 -12.70 19.13
N SER A 167 -28.48 -12.83 18.77
CA SER A 167 -27.23 -12.96 19.52
C SER A 167 -26.07 -12.56 18.60
N GLY A 168 -25.09 -11.82 19.13
CA GLY A 168 -23.83 -11.54 18.44
C GLY A 168 -22.81 -12.67 18.56
N ARG A 169 -21.87 -12.71 17.62
CA ARG A 169 -20.53 -13.28 17.84
C ARG A 169 -19.50 -12.32 17.27
N VAL A 170 -18.83 -11.63 18.18
CA VAL A 170 -17.60 -10.85 17.98
C VAL A 170 -16.44 -11.84 18.04
N VAL A 171 -15.46 -11.76 17.14
CA VAL A 171 -14.22 -12.53 17.22
C VAL A 171 -13.09 -11.54 17.43
N GLU A 172 -12.67 -11.45 18.69
CA GLU A 172 -11.54 -10.70 19.21
C GLU A 172 -10.32 -11.64 19.24
N TRP A 173 -9.21 -11.28 18.58
CA TRP A 173 -7.93 -11.99 18.74
C TRP A 173 -7.06 -11.16 19.69
N GLY A 174 -6.99 -11.63 20.94
CA GLY A 174 -6.35 -10.94 22.04
C GLY A 174 -4.83 -10.85 21.93
N MET A 175 -4.33 -9.69 22.37
CA MET A 175 -2.94 -9.47 22.78
C MET A 175 -2.66 -10.27 24.06
N LEU A 176 -1.61 -11.10 24.08
CA LEU A 176 -1.02 -11.60 25.32
C LEU A 176 0.12 -10.66 25.73
N GLY A 177 -0.17 -9.85 26.74
CA GLY A 177 0.78 -9.01 27.45
C GLY A 177 1.71 -9.82 28.36
N ALA A 178 2.92 -9.30 28.52
CA ALA A 178 3.95 -9.76 29.43
C ALA A 178 3.51 -9.66 30.90
N ALA A 179 3.76 -10.70 31.68
CA ALA A 179 3.67 -10.68 33.13
C ALA A 179 5.10 -10.75 33.73
N VAL A 180 5.48 -9.66 34.38
CA VAL A 180 6.62 -9.58 35.30
C VAL A 180 6.24 -10.30 36.58
N LEU A 181 7.04 -11.27 37.03
CA LEU A 181 6.94 -11.83 38.38
C LEU A 181 8.28 -11.63 39.12
N LEU A 182 8.27 -10.68 40.04
CA LEU A 182 9.24 -10.51 41.12
C LEU A 182 8.88 -11.47 42.26
N GLY A 183 9.85 -12.20 42.82
CA GLY A 183 9.60 -13.03 44.01
C GLY A 183 10.77 -13.86 44.55
N ALA A 184 11.62 -13.20 45.35
CA ALA A 184 12.26 -13.66 46.59
C ALA A 184 13.39 -14.74 46.64
N ILE A 185 14.38 -14.36 47.46
CA ILE A 185 15.57 -15.03 48.00
C ILE A 185 15.20 -16.09 49.07
N ALA A 186 15.93 -17.21 49.12
CA ALA A 186 16.28 -17.90 50.36
C ALA A 186 17.47 -18.88 50.16
N LEU A 187 18.48 -18.70 51.04
CA LEU A 187 19.67 -19.49 51.39
C LEU A 187 20.21 -20.58 50.43
#